data_AF-A0A9D2RWG5-F1
#
_entry.id   AF-A0A9D2RWG5-F1
#
_cell.length_a   1.000
_cell.length_b   1.000
_cell.length_c   1.000
_cell.angle_alpha   90.00
_cell.angle_beta   90.00
_cell.angle_gamma   90.00
#
_symmetry.space_group_name_H-M   'P 1'
#
loop_
_entity.id
_entity.type
_entity.pdbx_description
1 polymer ?
#
loop_
_entity_poly.entity_id
_entity_poly.type
_entity_poly.pdbx_seq_one_letter_code
_entity_poly.pdbx_strand_id
1 'polypeptide(L)'
;MDTSILLLAAAGLLMVIAVILLCSGSGSGGERAEKAEKTGKKRRQKKSKASFDPEYAVLFNKTYLNAGSIPDTLHILLDQYTENRFMRGRIQNAIAYLEGDYGDYETALNMITQGEDAAAEKAHEEAIHSEIAKRTGLPGY
;
A
#
# COMPACT_ATOMS: atom_id res chain seq x y z
N MET A 1 -6.89 9.84 -41.28
CA MET A 1 -6.25 9.80 -39.95
C MET A 1 -7.02 10.76 -39.08
N ASP A 2 -8.03 10.20 -38.44
CA ASP A 2 -9.18 10.89 -37.92
C ASP A 2 -8.85 11.60 -36.60
N THR A 3 -9.11 12.91 -36.58
CA THR A 3 -9.01 13.80 -35.42
C THR A 3 -9.91 13.39 -34.25
N SER A 4 -10.76 12.37 -34.44
CA SER A 4 -11.66 11.78 -33.45
C SER A 4 -10.95 11.01 -32.33
N ILE A 5 -9.71 10.55 -32.54
CA ILE A 5 -8.98 9.76 -31.53
C ILE A 5 -8.30 10.67 -30.48
N LEU A 6 -7.97 11.92 -30.85
CA LEU A 6 -7.29 12.84 -29.95
C LEU A 6 -8.21 13.45 -28.88
N LEU A 7 -9.52 13.55 -29.16
CA LEU A 7 -10.50 14.09 -28.19
C LEU A 7 -10.96 13.08 -27.15
N LEU A 8 -10.86 11.77 -27.43
CA LEU A 8 -11.29 10.73 -26.48
C LEU A 8 -10.29 10.52 -25.32
N ALA A 9 -9.03 10.95 -25.50
CA ALA A 9 -8.00 10.86 -24.47
C ALA A 9 -8.10 11.97 -23.40
N ALA A 10 -8.80 13.07 -23.68
CA ALA A 10 -8.88 14.21 -22.74
C ALA A 10 -10.03 14.10 -21.73
N ALA A 11 -11.07 13.30 -22.01
CA ALA A 11 -12.23 13.16 -21.12
C ALA A 11 -12.03 12.14 -19.97
N GLY A 12 -11.12 11.17 -20.14
CA GLY A 12 -10.85 10.14 -19.12
C GLY A 12 -10.06 10.64 -17.91
N LEU A 13 -9.22 11.68 -18.09
CA LEU A 13 -8.31 12.15 -17.03
C LEU A 13 -9.02 13.04 -15.98
N LEU A 14 -10.11 13.71 -16.34
CA LEU A 14 -10.85 14.59 -15.41
C LEU A 14 -11.75 13.82 -14.44
N MET A 15 -12.26 12.65 -14.82
CA MET A 15 -13.10 11.82 -13.93
C MET A 15 -12.33 11.22 -12.75
N VAL A 16 -11.04 10.93 -12.91
CA VAL A 16 -10.22 10.34 -11.84
C VAL A 16 -9.93 11.34 -10.72
N ILE A 17 -9.79 12.64 -11.04
CA ILE A 17 -9.51 13.69 -10.06
C ILE A 17 -10.75 13.99 -9.19
N ALA A 18 -11.96 13.90 -9.76
CA ALA A 18 -13.21 14.16 -9.03
C ALA A 18 -13.53 13.10 -7.96
N VAL A 19 -13.19 11.83 -8.21
CA VAL A 19 -13.42 10.73 -7.25
C VAL A 19 -12.49 10.85 -6.05
N ILE A 20 -11.25 11.31 -6.24
CA ILE A 20 -10.28 11.49 -5.14
C ILE A 20 -10.70 12.62 -4.18
N LEU A 21 -11.35 13.67 -4.69
CA LEU A 21 -11.83 14.78 -3.87
C LEU A 21 -13.12 14.46 -3.08
N LEU A 22 -13.95 13.53 -3.56
CA LEU A 22 -15.20 13.15 -2.89
C LEU A 22 -15.00 12.19 -1.71
N CYS A 23 -13.92 11.41 -1.67
CA CYS A 23 -13.62 10.51 -0.54
C CYS A 23 -12.91 11.18 0.64
N SER A 24 -12.51 12.46 0.53
CA SER A 24 -11.86 13.19 1.64
C SER A 24 -12.82 14.12 2.42
N GLY A 25 -14.12 14.08 2.12
CA GLY A 25 -15.10 15.06 2.60
C GLY A 25 -16.28 14.44 3.35
N SER A 26 -16.05 13.85 4.53
CA SER A 26 -17.09 13.66 5.54
C SER A 26 -16.72 14.39 6.83
N GLY A 27 -16.75 15.71 6.74
CA GLY A 27 -16.83 16.61 7.89
C GLY A 27 -18.18 17.32 7.80
N SER A 28 -19.19 16.73 8.43
CA SER A 28 -20.49 17.36 8.63
C SER A 28 -20.32 18.56 9.57
N GLY A 29 -20.83 19.73 9.19
CA GLY A 29 -21.02 20.83 10.12
C GLY A 29 -20.84 22.23 9.54
N GLY A 30 -21.96 22.93 9.35
CA GLY A 30 -22.10 24.29 9.87
C GLY A 30 -21.87 25.43 8.89
N GLU A 31 -22.97 26.09 8.55
CA GLU A 31 -23.03 27.44 7.99
C GLU A 31 -22.32 28.47 8.89
N ARG A 32 -21.44 29.31 8.30
CA ARG A 32 -21.38 30.80 8.44
C ARG A 32 -19.96 31.36 8.26
N ALA A 33 -19.89 32.28 7.29
CA ALA A 33 -19.28 33.61 7.32
C ALA A 33 -17.94 33.88 8.04
N GLU A 34 -16.99 34.36 7.22
CA GLU A 34 -16.19 35.60 7.40
C GLU A 34 -15.24 35.73 8.61
N LYS A 35 -13.92 35.57 8.36
CA LYS A 35 -12.90 36.65 8.36
C LYS A 35 -11.48 36.09 8.54
N ALA A 36 -10.54 36.83 7.95
CA ALA A 36 -9.12 36.54 7.88
C ALA A 36 -8.42 36.50 9.26
N GLU A 37 -7.50 35.55 9.44
CA GLU A 37 -6.33 35.75 10.30
C GLU A 37 -5.17 34.82 9.85
N LYS A 38 -3.99 35.42 9.66
CA LYS A 38 -2.73 34.72 9.40
C LYS A 38 -2.41 33.80 10.57
N THR A 39 -2.45 32.49 10.35
CA THR A 39 -1.74 31.54 11.22
C THR A 39 -0.90 30.61 10.35
N GLY A 40 0.42 30.79 10.45
CA GLY A 40 1.38 29.83 9.94
C GLY A 40 1.10 28.48 10.58
N LYS A 41 0.55 27.54 9.81
CA LYS A 41 0.46 26.13 10.20
C LYS A 41 1.89 25.60 10.32
N LYS A 42 2.45 25.71 11.54
CA LYS A 42 3.54 24.84 11.98
C LYS A 42 3.07 23.42 11.67
N ARG A 43 3.67 22.79 10.66
CA ARG A 43 3.59 21.35 10.43
C ARG A 43 4.04 20.70 11.74
N ARG A 44 3.09 20.36 12.60
CA ARG A 44 3.32 19.48 13.74
C ARG A 44 3.84 18.20 13.10
N GLN A 45 5.17 18.00 13.15
CA GLN A 45 5.76 16.68 13.05
C GLN A 45 5.10 15.86 14.17
N LYS A 46 3.99 15.22 13.83
CA LYS A 46 3.40 14.16 14.62
C LYS A 46 4.45 13.07 14.57
N LYS A 47 5.25 12.97 15.63
CA LYS A 47 6.10 11.81 15.90
C LYS A 47 5.13 10.63 15.84
N SER A 48 5.06 9.95 14.69
CA SER A 48 4.22 8.77 14.54
C SER A 48 4.72 7.83 15.63
N LYS A 49 3.82 7.39 16.53
CA LYS A 49 4.15 6.21 17.32
C LYS A 49 4.53 5.14 16.31
N ALA A 50 5.68 4.52 16.50
CA ALA A 50 6.07 3.36 15.73
C ALA A 50 4.97 2.31 15.97
N SER A 51 4.13 2.08 14.98
CA SER A 51 2.98 1.19 15.05
C SER A 51 2.80 0.52 13.69
N PHE A 52 2.24 -0.67 13.73
CA PHE A 52 1.79 -1.37 12.55
C PHE A 52 0.81 -0.50 11.76
N ASP A 53 0.91 -0.54 10.44
CA ASP A 53 0.01 0.21 9.57
C ASP A 53 -1.27 -0.61 9.34
N PRO A 54 -2.46 -0.13 9.78
CA PRO A 54 -3.71 -0.85 9.57
C PRO A 54 -4.07 -1.05 8.10
N GLU A 55 -3.53 -0.22 7.19
CA GLU A 55 -3.79 -0.36 5.75
C GLU A 55 -2.81 -1.31 5.06
N TYR A 56 -1.86 -1.91 5.80
CA TYR A 56 -0.82 -2.77 5.24
C TYR A 56 -1.38 -3.95 4.44
N ALA A 57 -2.40 -4.65 4.94
CA ALA A 57 -2.97 -5.81 4.25
C ALA A 57 -3.50 -5.45 2.85
N VAL A 58 -4.22 -4.33 2.75
CA VAL A 58 -4.76 -3.82 1.49
C VAL A 58 -3.62 -3.41 0.56
N LEU A 59 -2.61 -2.72 1.08
CA LEU A 59 -1.47 -2.27 0.30
C LEU A 59 -0.62 -3.44 -0.21
N PHE A 60 -0.39 -4.45 0.63
CA PHE A 60 0.32 -5.67 0.29
C PHE A 60 -0.37 -6.40 -0.86
N ASN A 61 -1.67 -6.70 -0.73
CA ASN A 61 -2.43 -7.40 -1.78
C ASN A 61 -2.44 -6.63 -3.10
N LYS A 62 -2.71 -5.32 -3.05
CA LYS A 62 -2.67 -4.49 -4.26
C LYS A 62 -1.29 -4.51 -4.91
N THR A 63 -0.23 -4.47 -4.12
CA THR A 63 1.13 -4.49 -4.64
C THR A 63 1.48 -5.87 -5.21
N TYR A 64 1.11 -6.95 -4.54
CA TYR A 64 1.33 -8.32 -4.98
C TYR A 64 0.65 -8.65 -6.31
N LEU A 65 -0.61 -8.21 -6.47
CA LEU A 65 -1.33 -8.40 -7.74
C LEU A 65 -0.66 -7.70 -8.93
N ASN A 66 0.03 -6.59 -8.69
CA ASN A 66 0.74 -5.86 -9.74
C ASN A 66 2.17 -6.37 -9.96
N ALA A 67 2.87 -6.76 -8.88
CA ALA A 67 4.25 -7.21 -8.92
C ALA A 67 4.38 -8.65 -9.41
N GLY A 68 3.45 -9.51 -9.01
CA GLY A 68 3.42 -10.92 -9.41
C GLY A 68 4.41 -11.83 -8.68
N SER A 69 5.20 -11.33 -7.73
CA SER A 69 6.07 -12.14 -6.87
C SER A 69 6.19 -11.52 -5.46
N ILE A 70 6.41 -12.36 -4.44
CA ILE A 70 6.63 -11.88 -3.07
C ILE A 70 7.90 -11.00 -2.96
N PRO A 71 9.06 -11.38 -3.52
CA PRO A 71 10.26 -10.54 -3.46
C PRO A 71 10.05 -9.13 -4.06
N ASP A 72 9.46 -9.05 -5.26
CA ASP A 72 9.22 -7.76 -5.92
C ASP A 72 8.20 -6.91 -5.13
N THR A 73 7.20 -7.57 -4.55
CA THR A 73 6.21 -6.90 -3.68
C THR A 73 6.87 -6.22 -2.50
N LEU A 74 7.79 -6.90 -1.81
CA LEU A 74 8.47 -6.34 -0.65
C LEU A 74 9.37 -5.15 -1.03
N HIS A 75 10.08 -5.22 -2.15
CA HIS A 75 10.87 -4.10 -2.66
C HIS A 75 10.01 -2.88 -3.01
N ILE A 76 8.87 -3.09 -3.68
CA ILE A 76 7.94 -1.99 -3.99
C ILE A 76 7.32 -1.41 -2.70
N LEU A 77 6.95 -2.24 -1.72
CA LEU A 77 6.44 -1.77 -0.44
C LEU A 77 7.48 -0.97 0.34
N LEU A 78 8.76 -1.38 0.29
CA LEU A 78 9.85 -0.65 0.93
C LEU A 78 9.96 0.79 0.39
N ASP A 79 9.79 0.94 -0.93
CA ASP A 79 9.78 2.24 -1.61
C ASP A 79 8.51 3.06 -1.32
N GLN A 80 7.37 2.42 -1.06
CA GLN A 80 6.13 3.11 -0.69
C GLN A 80 6.13 3.60 0.77
N TYR A 81 6.76 2.86 1.68
CA TYR A 81 6.74 3.17 3.10
C TYR A 81 7.75 4.25 3.55
N THR A 82 8.14 5.19 2.68
CA THR A 82 9.30 6.08 2.90
C THR A 82 9.37 6.76 4.28
N GLU A 83 8.23 7.25 4.78
CA GLU A 83 8.10 7.99 6.04
C GLU A 83 7.76 7.12 7.26
N ASN A 84 7.27 5.88 7.06
CA ASN A 84 6.94 4.96 8.14
C ASN A 84 8.13 4.07 8.48
N ARG A 85 9.04 4.59 9.33
CA ARG A 85 10.25 3.86 9.76
C ARG A 85 9.98 2.50 10.40
N PHE A 86 8.83 2.32 11.08
CA PHE A 86 8.48 1.05 11.70
C PHE A 86 8.21 -0.02 10.65
N MET A 87 7.29 0.26 9.72
CA MET A 87 6.97 -0.67 8.63
C MET A 87 8.19 -0.91 7.73
N ARG A 88 8.94 0.14 7.37
CA ARG A 88 10.18 -0.01 6.58
C ARG A 88 11.15 -0.97 7.24
N GLY A 89 11.41 -0.82 8.54
CA GLY A 89 12.36 -1.68 9.24
C GLY A 89 11.96 -3.15 9.19
N ARG A 90 10.66 -3.43 9.36
CA ARG A 90 10.15 -4.80 9.26
C ARG A 90 10.24 -5.36 7.83
N ILE A 91 9.88 -4.56 6.82
CA ILE A 91 9.99 -4.95 5.40
C ILE A 91 11.45 -5.20 5.02
N GLN A 92 12.38 -4.35 5.47
CA GLN A 92 13.82 -4.54 5.24
C GLN A 92 14.34 -5.86 5.83
N ASN A 93 13.89 -6.22 7.04
CA ASN A 93 14.27 -7.49 7.66
C ASN A 93 13.74 -8.69 6.87
N ALA A 94 12.49 -8.61 6.39
CA ALA A 94 11.89 -9.64 5.56
C ALA A 94 12.65 -9.82 4.23
N ILE A 95 13.01 -8.72 3.55
CA ILE A 95 13.83 -8.75 2.33
C ILE A 95 15.19 -9.38 2.61
N ALA A 96 15.89 -8.92 3.65
CA ALA A 96 17.22 -9.43 4.00
C ALA A 96 17.19 -10.92 4.34
N TYR A 97 16.10 -11.41 4.95
CA TYR A 97 15.91 -12.84 5.21
C TYR A 97 15.72 -13.65 3.92
N LEU A 98 14.95 -13.14 2.96
CA LEU A 98 14.73 -13.81 1.67
C LEU A 98 15.96 -13.80 0.77
N GLU A 99 16.72 -12.70 0.75
CA GLU A 99 17.94 -12.56 -0.05
C GLU A 99 19.15 -13.27 0.56
N GLY A 100 19.05 -13.69 1.82
CA GLY A 100 20.00 -14.59 2.47
C GLY A 100 19.82 -16.06 2.02
N ASP A 101 20.32 -16.98 2.83
CA ASP A 101 20.31 -18.43 2.50
C ASP A 101 18.98 -19.13 2.77
N TYR A 102 17.97 -18.42 3.31
CA TYR A 102 16.75 -19.05 3.82
C TYR A 102 15.66 -19.21 2.76
N GLY A 103 15.39 -18.17 1.97
CA GLY A 103 14.39 -18.19 0.89
C GLY A 103 12.96 -18.58 1.30
N ASP A 104 12.65 -18.59 2.60
CA ASP A 104 11.35 -18.99 3.15
C ASP A 104 10.40 -17.80 3.27
N TYR A 105 9.31 -17.85 2.52
CA TYR A 105 8.31 -16.78 2.48
C TYR A 105 7.49 -16.68 3.76
N GLU A 106 7.21 -17.79 4.44
CA GLU A 106 6.38 -17.79 5.64
C GLU A 106 7.09 -17.03 6.77
N THR A 107 8.35 -17.39 7.05
CA THR A 107 9.16 -16.71 8.04
C THR A 107 9.39 -15.24 7.68
N ALA A 108 9.72 -14.94 6.42
CA ALA A 108 9.94 -13.56 5.98
C ALA A 108 8.72 -12.67 6.20
N LEU A 109 7.54 -13.14 5.80
CA LEU A 109 6.31 -12.37 5.89
C LEU A 109 5.82 -12.22 7.34
N ASN A 110 6.00 -13.25 8.18
CA ASN A 110 5.74 -13.18 9.61
C ASN A 110 6.63 -12.16 10.34
N MET A 111 7.86 -11.89 9.86
CA MET A 111 8.69 -10.81 10.41
C MET A 111 8.03 -9.42 10.28
N ILE A 112 7.08 -9.28 9.34
CA ILE A 112 6.34 -8.03 9.11
C ILE A 112 5.15 -7.88 10.04
N THR A 113 4.31 -8.92 10.18
CA THR A 113 3.10 -8.85 11.01
C THR A 113 3.37 -9.15 12.47
N GLN A 114 4.20 -10.16 12.77
CA GLN A 114 4.52 -10.60 14.14
C GLN A 114 3.27 -10.88 14.99
N GLY A 115 2.17 -11.38 14.40
CA GLY A 115 0.92 -11.61 15.13
C GLY A 115 0.04 -10.37 15.33
N GLU A 116 0.42 -9.20 14.78
CA GLU A 116 -0.27 -7.94 15.06
C GLU A 116 -1.50 -7.69 14.18
N ASP A 117 -1.63 -8.39 13.04
CA ASP A 117 -2.70 -8.14 12.07
C ASP A 117 -3.10 -9.41 11.30
N ALA A 118 -4.28 -9.93 11.63
CA ALA A 118 -4.81 -11.16 11.03
C ALA A 118 -5.18 -11.00 9.55
N ALA A 119 -5.53 -9.79 9.10
CA ALA A 119 -5.86 -9.56 7.70
C ALA A 119 -4.59 -9.61 6.82
N ALA A 120 -3.49 -9.09 7.34
CA ALA A 120 -2.18 -9.15 6.73
C ALA A 120 -1.63 -10.58 6.69
N GLU A 121 -1.79 -11.35 7.76
CA GLU A 121 -1.43 -12.78 7.78
C GLU A 121 -2.19 -13.56 6.72
N LYS A 122 -3.50 -13.34 6.60
CA LYS A 122 -4.30 -13.96 5.55
C LYS A 122 -3.81 -13.58 4.14
N ALA A 123 -3.50 -12.29 3.93
CA ALA A 123 -2.95 -11.82 2.66
C ALA A 123 -1.59 -12.49 2.34
N HIS A 124 -0.77 -12.76 3.35
CA HIS A 124 0.50 -13.48 3.21
C HIS A 124 0.29 -14.93 2.81
N GLU A 125 -0.63 -15.64 3.48
CA GLU A 125 -0.99 -17.02 3.13
C GLU A 125 -1.48 -17.13 1.68
N GLU A 126 -2.37 -16.23 1.25
CA GLU A 126 -2.89 -16.18 -0.12
C GLU A 126 -1.77 -15.96 -1.15
N ALA A 127 -0.82 -15.07 -0.86
CA ALA A 127 0.33 -14.83 -1.72
C ALA A 127 1.26 -16.06 -1.78
N ILE A 128 1.54 -16.71 -0.65
CA ILE A 128 2.37 -17.93 -0.59
C ILE A 128 1.73 -19.05 -1.39
N HIS A 129 0.43 -19.30 -1.22
CA HIS A 129 -0.30 -20.30 -2.00
C HIS A 129 -0.24 -19.98 -3.50
N SER A 130 -0.36 -18.71 -3.87
CA SER A 130 -0.24 -18.27 -5.26
C SER A 130 1.17 -18.53 -5.83
N GLU A 131 2.24 -18.31 -5.05
CA GLU A 131 3.60 -18.65 -5.47
C GLU A 131 3.80 -20.16 -5.66
N ILE A 132 3.26 -20.98 -4.76
CA ILE A 132 3.32 -22.44 -4.85
C ILE A 132 2.56 -22.92 -6.09
N ALA A 133 1.36 -22.39 -6.33
CA ALA A 133 0.55 -22.69 -7.50
C ALA A 133 1.30 -22.38 -8.81
N LYS A 134 1.91 -21.18 -8.92
CA LYS A 134 2.73 -20.78 -10.07
C LYS A 134 3.91 -21.74 -10.32
N ARG A 135 4.58 -22.19 -9.26
CA ARG A 135 5.73 -23.12 -9.36
C ARG A 135 5.33 -24.54 -9.73
N THR A 136 4.16 -24.98 -9.28
CA THR A 136 3.67 -26.35 -9.48
C THR A 136 2.82 -26.51 -10.74
N GLY A 137 2.46 -25.41 -11.39
CA GLY A 137 1.57 -25.42 -12.57
C GLY A 137 0.11 -25.74 -12.23
N LEU A 138 -0.25 -25.70 -10.95
CA LEU A 138 -1.63 -25.87 -10.49
C LEU A 138 -2.33 -24.50 -10.50
N PRO A 139 -3.60 -24.41 -10.94
CA PRO A 139 -4.38 -23.18 -10.74
C PRO A 139 -4.53 -22.93 -9.23
N GLY A 140 -4.24 -21.71 -8.78
CA GLY A 140 -4.41 -21.32 -7.36
C GLY A 140 -5.85 -21.56 -6.91
N TYR A 141 -6.02 -22.18 -5.74
CA TYR A 141 -7.31 -22.54 -5.14
C TYR A 141 -7.96 -21.36 -4.42
#